data_AF-A0A2D6XDS0-F1
#
_entry.id   AF-A0A2D6XDS0-F1
#
_cell.length_a   1.000
_cell.length_b   1.000
_cell.length_c   1.000
_cell.angle_alpha   90.00
_cell.angle_beta   90.00
_cell.angle_gamma   90.00
#
_symmetry.space_group_name_H-M   'P 1'
#
loop_
_entity.id
_entity.type
_entity.pdbx_description
1 polymer ?
#
loop_
_entity_poly.entity_id
_entity_poly.type
_entity_poly.pdbx_seq_one_letter_code
_entity_poly.pdbx_strand_id
1 'polypeptide(L)'
;MLKIENNLNEKEIKSLIELLADFTAVEEIIIDDVEIRVRGRKGHSGGLHGSAVYRTNDIRTIYSHAHAKCVEAEKAVNEIRNRATLESDSAGEHSKNEGSKGTKVLTYEESMER
;
A
#
# COMPACT_ATOMS: atom_id res chain seq x y z
N MET A 1 14.92 6.21 15.35
CA MET A 1 14.38 7.40 14.66
C MET A 1 15.04 7.46 13.29
N LEU A 2 14.36 6.97 12.24
CA LEU A 2 14.88 7.02 10.88
C LEU A 2 14.80 8.49 10.42
N LYS A 3 15.95 9.16 10.29
CA LYS A 3 16.04 10.44 9.58
C LYS A 3 15.96 10.12 8.10
N ILE A 4 14.85 10.44 7.45
CA ILE A 4 14.79 10.47 5.98
C ILE A 4 15.52 11.76 5.57
N GLU A 5 16.76 11.63 5.12
CA GLU A 5 17.46 12.73 4.46
C GLU A 5 16.80 12.95 3.10
N ASN A 6 16.17 14.11 2.93
CA ASN A 6 15.54 14.60 1.69
C ASN A 6 16.59 14.90 0.61
N ASN A 7 17.36 13.90 0.18
CA ASN A 7 18.32 14.03 -0.91
C ASN A 7 17.60 13.78 -2.24
N LEU A 8 16.68 14.68 -2.60
CA LEU A 8 16.12 14.73 -3.95
C LEU A 8 17.08 15.49 -4.86
N ASN A 9 17.42 14.91 -6.00
CA ASN A 9 18.13 15.64 -7.05
C ASN A 9 17.16 16.54 -7.84
N GLU A 10 17.70 17.45 -8.66
CA GLU A 10 16.90 18.41 -9.43
C GLU A 10 15.83 17.74 -10.32
N LYS A 11 16.17 16.60 -10.94
CA LYS A 11 15.23 15.84 -11.77
C LYS A 11 14.10 15.25 -10.93
N GLU A 12 14.42 14.74 -9.74
CA GLU A 12 13.43 14.19 -8.81
C GLU A 12 12.52 15.28 -8.23
N ILE A 13 13.05 16.47 -7.95
CA ILE A 13 12.26 17.64 -7.54
C ILE A 13 11.28 18.01 -8.65
N LYS A 14 11.75 18.06 -9.91
CA LYS A 14 10.89 18.34 -11.06
C LYS A 14 9.77 17.30 -11.20
N SER A 15 10.10 16.02 -11.12
CA SER A 15 9.11 14.94 -11.13
C SER A 15 8.09 15.07 -10.00
N LEU A 16 8.53 15.43 -8.78
CA LEU A 16 7.63 15.67 -7.66
C LEU A 16 6.67 16.83 -7.92
N ILE A 17 7.17 17.96 -8.45
CA ILE A 17 6.33 19.11 -8.80
C ILE A 17 5.28 18.71 -9.85
N GLU A 18 5.68 17.95 -10.88
CA GLU A 18 4.76 17.44 -11.90
C GLU A 18 3.71 16.51 -11.30
N LEU A 19 4.10 15.61 -10.38
CA LEU A 19 3.15 14.76 -9.65
C LEU A 19 2.17 15.57 -8.80
N LEU A 20 2.63 16.63 -8.13
CA LEU A 20 1.78 17.44 -7.25
C LEU A 20 0.73 18.24 -8.04
N ALA A 21 1.07 18.69 -9.25
CA ALA A 21 0.17 19.46 -10.10
C ALA A 21 -1.13 18.69 -10.47
N ASP A 22 -1.09 17.36 -10.40
CA ASP A 22 -2.22 16.49 -10.70
C ASP A 22 -3.28 16.43 -9.58
N PHE A 23 -2.98 16.94 -8.38
CA PHE A 23 -3.84 16.81 -7.21
C PHE A 23 -4.43 18.15 -6.76
N THR A 24 -5.73 18.15 -6.47
CA THR A 24 -6.43 19.30 -5.88
C THR A 24 -6.09 19.45 -4.39
N ALA A 25 -5.85 18.33 -3.70
CA ALA A 25 -5.45 18.29 -2.31
C ALA A 25 -4.53 17.08 -2.07
N VAL A 26 -3.36 17.32 -1.50
CA VAL A 26 -2.37 16.28 -1.19
C VAL A 26 -2.55 15.86 0.26
N GLU A 27 -2.59 14.54 0.49
CA GLU A 27 -2.77 13.95 1.82
C GLU A 27 -1.46 13.33 2.32
N GLU A 28 -0.66 12.76 1.43
CA GLU A 28 0.58 12.07 1.80
C GLU A 28 1.62 12.18 0.69
N ILE A 29 2.88 12.38 1.08
CA ILE A 29 4.05 12.29 0.20
C ILE A 29 5.01 11.29 0.84
N ILE A 30 5.38 10.26 0.08
CA ILE A 30 6.35 9.25 0.47
C ILE A 30 7.56 9.40 -0.44
N ILE A 31 8.74 9.53 0.17
CA ILE A 31 10.02 9.55 -0.54
C ILE A 31 10.89 8.49 0.14
N ASP A 32 11.24 7.45 -0.60
CA ASP A 32 12.18 6.44 -0.17
C ASP A 32 13.24 6.21 -1.26
N ASP A 33 14.07 5.16 -1.13
CA ASP A 33 15.14 4.85 -2.09
C ASP A 33 14.61 4.26 -3.40
N VAL A 34 13.33 3.86 -3.45
CA VAL A 34 12.72 3.16 -4.58
C VAL A 34 11.76 4.07 -5.33
N GLU A 35 10.92 4.85 -4.64
CA GLU A 35 9.91 5.70 -5.26
C GLU A 35 9.70 7.05 -4.56
N ILE A 36 9.19 7.98 -5.35
CA ILE A 36 8.51 9.19 -4.88
C ILE A 36 7.04 8.98 -5.18
N ARG A 37 6.19 8.94 -4.15
CA ARG A 37 4.75 8.71 -4.28
C ARG A 37 3.97 9.85 -3.64
N VAL A 38 2.99 10.37 -4.37
CA VAL A 38 2.02 11.35 -3.90
C VAL A 38 0.65 10.68 -3.82
N ARG A 39 -0.04 10.85 -2.70
CA ARG A 39 -1.45 10.46 -2.55
C ARG A 39 -2.29 11.67 -2.18
N GLY A 40 -3.49 11.70 -2.74
CA GLY A 40 -4.42 12.78 -2.49
C GLY A 40 -5.65 12.70 -3.37
N ARG A 41 -6.42 13.77 -3.39
CA ARG A 41 -7.63 13.89 -4.20
C ARG A 41 -7.32 14.54 -5.54
N LYS A 42 -7.74 13.90 -6.63
CA LYS A 42 -7.58 14.39 -8.00
C LYS A 42 -8.92 14.88 -8.55
N GLY A 43 -8.92 16.09 -9.13
CA GLY A 43 -10.10 16.67 -9.79
C GLY A 43 -11.26 17.03 -8.84
N HIS A 44 -12.43 17.28 -9.43
CA HIS A 44 -13.65 17.69 -8.74
C HIS A 44 -14.46 16.50 -8.19
N SER A 45 -14.14 15.26 -8.62
CA SER A 45 -14.85 14.03 -8.25
C SER A 45 -14.50 13.47 -6.87
N GLY A 46 -13.48 14.03 -6.20
CA GLY A 46 -13.17 13.72 -4.80
C GLY A 46 -12.56 12.34 -4.52
N GLY A 47 -12.26 11.54 -5.56
CA GLY A 47 -11.65 10.22 -5.40
C GLY A 47 -10.24 10.30 -4.81
N LEU A 48 -9.88 9.32 -3.98
CA LEU A 48 -8.50 9.16 -3.49
C LEU A 48 -7.66 8.48 -4.58
N HIS A 49 -6.58 9.13 -4.98
CA HIS A 49 -5.65 8.65 -6.00
C HIS A 49 -4.23 8.63 -5.45
N GLY A 50 -3.39 7.79 -6.05
CA GLY A 50 -1.96 7.76 -5.81
C GLY A 50 -1.22 7.77 -7.14
N SER A 51 -0.15 8.56 -7.23
CA SER A 51 0.76 8.59 -8.37
C SER A 51 2.20 8.47 -7.87
N ALA A 52 3.06 7.81 -8.63
CA ALA A 52 4.44 7.55 -8.22
C ALA A 52 5.43 7.62 -9.38
N VAL A 53 6.66 8.01 -9.07
CA VAL A 53 7.82 7.95 -9.96
C VAL A 53 8.90 7.11 -9.28
N TYR A 54 9.43 6.13 -9.99
CA TYR A 54 10.49 5.27 -9.48
C TYR A 54 11.86 5.93 -9.61
N ARG A 55 12.67 5.82 -8.56
CA ARG A 55 14.04 6.34 -8.45
C ARG A 55 15.07 5.33 -8.95
N THR A 56 14.67 4.07 -9.07
CA THR A 56 15.45 2.97 -9.64
C THR A 56 14.79 2.47 -10.93
N ASN A 57 15.60 1.90 -11.83
CA ASN A 57 15.14 1.17 -13.02
C ASN A 57 15.24 -0.36 -12.84
N ASP A 58 15.70 -0.85 -11.69
CA ASP A 58 15.72 -2.28 -11.38
C ASP A 58 14.31 -2.78 -11.09
N ILE A 59 13.75 -3.53 -12.03
CA ILE A 59 12.41 -4.09 -11.93
C ILE A 59 12.24 -5.02 -10.72
N ARG A 60 13.29 -5.72 -10.29
CA ARG A 60 13.23 -6.60 -9.13
C ARG A 60 13.06 -5.79 -7.86
N THR A 61 13.82 -4.70 -7.71
CA THR A 61 13.68 -3.76 -6.59
C THR A 61 12.28 -3.17 -6.52
N ILE A 62 11.74 -2.71 -7.67
CA ILE A 62 10.39 -2.14 -7.75
C ILE A 62 9.34 -3.17 -7.31
N TYR A 63 9.44 -4.40 -7.83
CA TYR A 63 8.47 -5.46 -7.50
C TYR A 63 8.55 -5.86 -6.03
N SER A 64 9.75 -6.10 -5.50
CA SER A 64 9.94 -6.48 -4.09
C SER A 64 9.43 -5.39 -3.14
N HIS A 65 9.63 -4.12 -3.47
CA HIS A 65 9.12 -2.99 -2.69
C HIS A 65 7.58 -2.93 -2.69
N ALA A 66 6.96 -3.07 -3.85
CA ALA A 66 5.50 -3.13 -3.96
C ALA A 66 4.92 -4.35 -3.21
N HIS A 67 5.55 -5.51 -3.35
CA HIS A 67 5.14 -6.73 -2.67
C HIS A 67 5.21 -6.58 -1.14
N ALA A 68 6.29 -5.99 -0.61
CA ALA A 68 6.41 -5.72 0.82
C ALA A 68 5.26 -4.85 1.34
N LYS A 69 4.86 -3.81 0.59
CA LYS A 69 3.70 -2.97 0.94
C LYS A 69 2.38 -3.76 0.96
N CYS A 70 2.18 -4.66 0.01
CA CYS A 70 1.01 -5.54 -0.01
C CYS A 70 0.97 -6.48 1.20
N VAL A 71 2.10 -7.08 1.56
CA VAL A 71 2.21 -7.96 2.72
C VAL A 71 1.87 -7.22 4.01
N GLU A 72 2.39 -6.00 4.20
CA GLU A 72 2.07 -5.18 5.38
C GLU A 72 0.60 -4.74 5.39
N ALA A 73 0.02 -4.39 4.24
CA ALA A 73 -1.39 -4.08 4.15
C ALA A 73 -2.28 -5.29 4.48
N GLU A 74 -1.90 -6.49 4.03
CA GLU A 74 -2.62 -7.73 4.35
C GLU A 74 -2.57 -8.05 5.84
N LYS A 75 -1.41 -7.87 6.49
CA LYS A 75 -1.28 -7.99 7.95
C LYS A 75 -2.22 -7.02 8.67
N ALA A 76 -2.22 -5.73 8.28
CA ALA A 76 -3.09 -4.74 8.90
C ALA A 76 -4.59 -5.08 8.72
N VAL A 77 -4.99 -5.57 7.55
CA VAL A 77 -6.37 -6.04 7.31
C VAL A 77 -6.71 -7.25 8.19
N ASN A 78 -5.80 -8.20 8.31
CA ASN A 78 -6.01 -9.39 9.15
C ASN A 78 -6.08 -9.03 10.64
N GLU A 79 -5.30 -8.07 11.11
CA GLU A 79 -5.41 -7.55 12.48
C GLU A 79 -6.78 -6.92 12.75
N ILE A 80 -7.31 -6.14 11.81
CA ILE A 80 -8.65 -5.54 11.90
C ILE A 80 -9.72 -6.64 11.96
N ARG A 81 -9.63 -7.64 11.07
CA ARG A 81 -10.56 -8.78 11.04
C ARG A 81 -10.54 -9.56 12.35
N ASN A 82 -9.34 -9.88 12.84
CA ASN A 82 -9.17 -10.65 14.08
C ASN A 82 -9.68 -9.89 15.31
N ARG A 83 -9.54 -8.56 15.33
CA ARG A 83 -10.12 -7.71 16.38
C ARG A 83 -11.65 -7.75 16.35
N ALA A 84 -12.25 -7.62 15.17
CA ALA A 84 -13.71 -7.66 15.01
C ALA A 84 -14.30 -9.00 15.47
N THR A 85 -13.61 -10.12 15.24
CA THR A 85 -14.06 -11.45 15.73
C THR A 85 -13.97 -11.61 17.25
N LEU A 86 -12.95 -11.04 17.90
CA LEU A 86 -12.82 -11.11 19.36
C LEU A 86 -13.88 -10.24 20.08
N GLU A 87 -14.30 -9.15 19.45
CA GLU A 87 -15.39 -8.30 19.96
C GLU A 87 -16.76 -8.99 19.81
N SER A 88 -16.99 -9.76 18.75
CA SER A 88 -18.24 -10.53 18.57
C SER A 88 -18.39 -11.71 19.54
N ASP A 89 -17.28 -12.32 19.98
CA ASP A 89 -17.32 -13.42 20.96
C ASP A 89 -17.62 -12.95 22.39
N SER A 90 -17.52 -11.64 22.66
CA SER A 90 -17.92 -11.03 23.94
C SER A 90 -19.40 -10.65 24.02
N ALA A 91 -20.12 -10.75 22.90
CA ALA A 91 -21.53 -10.38 22.76
C ALA A 91 -22.40 -11.58 22.36
N GLY A 92 -22.55 -12.55 23.25
CA GLY A 92 -23.71 -13.45 23.31
C GLY A 92 -23.77 -14.59 22.28
N GLU A 93 -24.16 -15.76 22.79
CA GLU A 93 -24.44 -16.99 22.04
C GLU A 93 -25.39 -16.82 20.83
N HIS A 94 -25.16 -17.73 19.87
CA HIS A 94 -25.98 -18.15 18.73
C HIS A 94 -25.68 -17.50 17.36
N SER A 95 -24.86 -18.19 16.56
CA SER A 95 -25.33 -18.78 15.29
C SER A 95 -24.20 -19.58 14.61
N LYS A 96 -24.48 -20.83 14.24
CA LYS A 96 -23.59 -21.64 13.42
C LYS A 96 -23.56 -21.05 12.01
N ASN A 97 -22.40 -20.64 11.51
CA ASN A 97 -22.19 -20.40 10.09
C ASN A 97 -21.06 -21.28 9.57
N GLU A 98 -21.43 -22.22 8.72
CA GLU A 98 -20.56 -23.16 8.03
C GLU A 98 -19.68 -22.42 7.01
N GLY A 99 -18.36 -22.62 7.13
CA GLY A 99 -17.41 -22.70 6.01
C GLY A 99 -17.30 -21.51 5.05
N SER A 100 -16.52 -20.49 5.42
CA SER A 100 -15.79 -19.70 4.42
C SER A 100 -14.42 -20.33 4.22
N LYS A 101 -14.21 -21.04 3.11
CA LYS A 101 -12.90 -21.55 2.73
C LYS A 101 -11.98 -20.35 2.46
N GLY A 102 -11.09 -20.07 3.40
CA GLY A 102 -10.10 -19.01 3.26
C GLY A 102 -9.34 -19.14 1.93
N THR A 103 -9.17 -18.01 1.24
CA THR A 103 -8.35 -17.93 0.03
C THR A 103 -6.92 -18.30 0.39
N LYS A 104 -6.41 -19.43 -0.10
CA LYS A 104 -5.01 -19.81 0.06
C LYS A 104 -4.16 -18.93 -0.86
N VAL A 105 -3.36 -18.04 -0.27
CA VAL A 105 -2.33 -17.29 -1.01
C VAL A 105 -1.18 -18.27 -1.29
N LEU A 106 -0.86 -18.45 -2.58
CA LEU A 106 0.25 -19.29 -3.02
C LEU A 106 1.57 -18.53 -2.83
N THR A 107 2.63 -19.25 -2.50
CA THR A 107 3.98 -18.68 -2.52
C THR A 107 4.43 -18.39 -3.96
N TYR A 108 5.45 -17.55 -4.12
CA TYR A 108 6.02 -17.25 -5.44
C TYR A 108 6.44 -18.53 -6.18
N GLU A 109 7.07 -19.46 -5.46
CA GLU A 109 7.50 -20.77 -5.97
C GLU A 109 6.30 -21.61 -6.43
N GLU A 110 5.22 -21.69 -5.64
CA GLU A 110 3.99 -22.43 -5.99
C GLU A 110 3.24 -21.83 -7.21
N SER A 111 3.45 -20.55 -7.52
CA SER A 111 2.80 -19.89 -8.68
C SER A 111 3.48 -20.15 -10.03
N MET A 112 4.76 -20.52 -10.01
CA MET A 112 5.58 -20.72 -11.21
C MET A 112 5.55 -22.16 -11.75
N GLU A 113 4.96 -23.10 -11.01
CA GLU A 113 4.83 -24.52 -11.39
C GLU A 113 3.50 -24.86 -12.09
N ARG A 114 2.70 -23.86 -12.46
CA ARG A 114 1.44 -24.01 -13.23
C ARG A 114 1.56 -23.44 -14.63
#